data_AF-A0A1F3C8Z6-F1
#
_entry.id   AF-A0A1F3C8Z6-F1
#
_cell.length_a   1.000
_cell.length_b   1.000
_cell.length_c   1.000
_cell.angle_alpha   90.00
_cell.angle_beta   90.00
_cell.angle_gamma   90.00
#
_symmetry.space_group_name_H-M   'P 1'
#
loop_
_entity.id
_entity.type
_entity.pdbx_description
1 polymer ?
#
loop_
_entity_poly.entity_id
_entity_poly.type
_entity_poly.pdbx_seq_one_letter_code
_entity_poly.pdbx_strand_id
1 'polypeptide(L)'
;MAVCDIINIKYASKALVESCKFIGNDKFDTDAIDYDGISKGKIINNHITGFFGFNSDGIDIGEQASDILIKDNFISNCNDKGISIGQASSAIIENNIIVNCGTGIAIKDTLSYGKIESSTFYDNYRDIACFEKNKGKGGGKADVLNSIFYNSINSAFYVDSLSSISFNNSISNTTNLPGKNSFCEPDFKNAGINDFSIKDLSKCFGSDIDSKENIGASLNVNHNKYVIINEIKYGDAKSKNSQNWVELYNYSEDTINISGWIFKDMNDKKSYVLPENVYIKPEDYFVICNNIKEFQKNFPAIKNYVGDFDFNLNNDNEILRLFDKEYNLVNSFAYKNKSPWPIEDAVKGKTIELINPKEDSSQGSNWKFSKQIGGTPGKSNS
;
A
#
# COMPACT_ATOMS: atom_id res chain seq x y z
N MET A 1 9.75 -24.69 7.61
CA MET A 1 9.61 -23.69 8.68
C MET A 1 8.13 -23.46 8.85
N ALA A 2 7.65 -23.44 10.09
CA ALA A 2 6.23 -23.53 10.44
C ALA A 2 5.38 -22.50 9.66
N VAL A 3 4.25 -23.00 9.17
CA VAL A 3 3.12 -22.28 8.62
C VAL A 3 2.19 -22.11 9.81
N CYS A 4 2.20 -20.94 10.43
CA CYS A 4 1.38 -20.66 11.61
C CYS A 4 1.30 -19.14 11.78
N ASP A 5 0.12 -18.67 12.13
CA ASP A 5 -0.15 -17.27 12.44
C ASP A 5 0.72 -16.81 13.60
N ILE A 6 0.98 -15.51 13.67
CA ILE A 6 1.75 -14.93 14.78
C ILE A 6 0.95 -15.05 16.07
N ILE A 7 -0.34 -14.71 16.04
CA ILE A 7 -1.30 -14.96 17.10
C ILE A 7 -2.52 -15.67 16.53
N ASN A 8 -2.90 -16.79 17.16
CA ASN A 8 -4.12 -17.51 16.85
C ASN A 8 -4.91 -17.74 18.15
N ILE A 9 -6.15 -17.22 18.23
CA ILE A 9 -7.02 -17.35 19.40
C ILE A 9 -8.34 -17.99 18.98
N LYS A 10 -8.67 -19.13 19.61
CA LYS A 10 -9.89 -19.89 19.29
C LYS A 10 -10.82 -20.05 20.48
N TYR A 11 -12.13 -19.97 20.23
CA TYR A 11 -13.23 -20.32 21.14
C TYR A 11 -13.27 -19.59 22.49
N ALA A 12 -12.67 -18.40 22.55
CA ALA A 12 -12.71 -17.54 23.73
C ALA A 12 -14.00 -16.69 23.77
N SER A 13 -14.53 -16.49 24.97
CA SER A 13 -15.70 -15.61 25.17
C SER A 13 -15.40 -14.11 25.04
N LYS A 14 -14.11 -13.75 25.05
CA LYS A 14 -13.52 -12.42 24.86
C LYS A 14 -12.04 -12.59 24.50
N ALA A 15 -11.51 -11.70 23.67
CA ALA A 15 -10.08 -11.58 23.40
C ALA A 15 -9.71 -10.11 23.15
N LEU A 16 -8.49 -9.71 23.49
CA LEU A 16 -7.97 -8.37 23.28
C LEU A 16 -6.52 -8.45 22.78
N VAL A 17 -6.28 -7.94 21.59
CA VAL A 17 -4.93 -7.70 21.04
C VAL A 17 -4.83 -6.20 20.79
N GLU A 18 -4.00 -5.51 21.58
CA GLU A 18 -3.89 -4.06 21.50
C GLU A 18 -2.46 -3.54 21.54
N SER A 19 -2.21 -2.42 20.86
CA SER A 19 -0.95 -1.67 20.93
C SER A 19 0.29 -2.52 20.61
N CYS A 20 0.16 -3.51 19.73
CA CYS A 20 1.23 -4.40 19.32
C CYS A 20 1.77 -4.02 17.92
N LYS A 21 3.04 -4.35 17.67
CA LYS A 21 3.64 -4.33 16.32
C LYS A 21 3.84 -5.76 15.83
N PHE A 22 3.23 -6.09 14.69
CA PHE A 22 3.38 -7.37 14.01
C PHE A 22 4.20 -7.18 12.73
N ILE A 23 5.28 -7.94 12.61
CA ILE A 23 6.14 -7.96 11.43
C ILE A 23 6.03 -9.36 10.83
N GLY A 24 5.51 -9.40 9.60
CA GLY A 24 5.29 -10.63 8.86
C GLY A 24 6.55 -11.16 8.18
N ASN A 25 6.32 -12.03 7.19
CA ASN A 25 7.33 -12.66 6.37
C ASN A 25 6.70 -13.15 5.05
N ASP A 26 7.49 -13.84 4.22
CA ASP A 26 7.03 -14.40 2.94
C ASP A 26 6.54 -15.87 3.05
N LYS A 27 6.20 -16.37 4.25
CA LYS A 27 5.69 -17.76 4.41
C LYS A 27 4.29 -17.87 3.84
N PHE A 28 3.97 -19.02 3.26
CA PHE A 28 2.80 -19.21 2.40
C PHE A 28 1.45 -18.87 3.05
N ASP A 29 1.27 -19.18 4.32
CA ASP A 29 -0.03 -19.13 5.02
C ASP A 29 0.25 -18.77 6.49
N THR A 30 0.09 -17.50 6.81
CA THR A 30 0.55 -16.90 8.07
C THR A 30 -0.16 -15.58 8.24
N ASP A 31 -1.10 -15.54 9.17
CA ASP A 31 -1.79 -14.31 9.52
C ASP A 31 -1.10 -13.60 10.68
N ALA A 32 -1.26 -12.28 10.79
CA ALA A 32 -0.76 -11.61 11.99
C ALA A 32 -1.63 -11.98 13.20
N ILE A 33 -2.95 -11.96 13.00
CA ILE A 33 -3.94 -12.28 14.03
C ILE A 33 -5.05 -13.11 13.38
N ASP A 34 -5.27 -14.32 13.88
CA ASP A 34 -6.39 -15.20 13.53
C ASP A 34 -7.32 -15.37 14.75
N TYR A 35 -8.57 -14.97 14.60
CA TYR A 35 -9.65 -15.18 15.57
C TYR A 35 -10.70 -16.16 15.03
N ASP A 36 -10.85 -17.31 15.70
CA ASP A 36 -11.86 -18.33 15.39
C ASP A 36 -12.82 -18.53 16.57
N GLY A 37 -14.13 -18.48 16.33
CA GLY A 37 -15.14 -18.79 17.35
C GLY A 37 -15.13 -17.82 18.54
N ILE A 38 -14.62 -16.61 18.33
CA ILE A 38 -14.50 -15.58 19.37
C ILE A 38 -15.82 -14.81 19.47
N SER A 39 -16.28 -14.56 20.69
CA SER A 39 -17.27 -13.52 20.96
C SER A 39 -16.60 -12.33 21.64
N LYS A 40 -17.06 -11.10 21.38
CA LYS A 40 -16.58 -9.88 22.07
C LYS A 40 -15.07 -9.65 21.94
N GLY A 41 -14.52 -10.00 20.78
CA GLY A 41 -13.10 -9.82 20.46
C GLY A 41 -12.77 -8.37 20.11
N LYS A 42 -11.57 -7.93 20.48
CA LYS A 42 -11.07 -6.59 20.17
C LYS A 42 -9.66 -6.67 19.61
N ILE A 43 -9.42 -5.95 18.51
CA ILE A 43 -8.10 -5.79 17.88
C ILE A 43 -7.90 -4.29 17.68
N ILE A 44 -7.11 -3.65 18.55
CA ILE A 44 -7.10 -2.18 18.69
C ILE A 44 -5.69 -1.60 18.60
N ASN A 45 -5.48 -0.54 17.83
CA ASN A 45 -4.25 0.25 17.84
C ASN A 45 -2.97 -0.57 17.54
N ASN A 46 -3.07 -1.56 16.66
CA ASN A 46 -1.91 -2.38 16.24
C ASN A 46 -1.28 -1.84 14.96
N HIS A 47 0.03 -2.06 14.81
CA HIS A 47 0.75 -1.86 13.55
C HIS A 47 1.08 -3.23 12.97
N ILE A 48 0.42 -3.61 11.87
CA ILE A 48 0.58 -4.89 11.18
C ILE A 48 1.24 -4.64 9.83
N THR A 49 2.38 -5.29 9.55
CA THR A 49 3.07 -5.08 8.27
C THR A 49 3.90 -6.26 7.80
N GLY A 50 4.06 -6.41 6.48
CA GLY A 50 5.05 -7.29 5.87
C GLY A 50 4.63 -8.76 5.73
N PHE A 51 3.34 -9.02 5.54
CA PHE A 51 2.77 -10.36 5.39
C PHE A 51 2.64 -10.71 3.90
N PHE A 52 3.72 -11.17 3.28
CA PHE A 52 3.77 -11.36 1.82
C PHE A 52 3.47 -12.79 1.35
N GLY A 53 3.10 -13.67 2.27
CA GLY A 53 2.59 -15.00 1.97
C GLY A 53 1.41 -15.01 1.02
N PHE A 54 1.21 -16.11 0.30
CA PHE A 54 0.12 -16.23 -0.68
C PHE A 54 -1.28 -16.20 -0.04
N ASN A 55 -1.42 -16.78 1.15
CA ASN A 55 -2.63 -16.81 1.96
C ASN A 55 -2.29 -16.21 3.33
N SER A 56 -1.74 -14.99 3.32
CA SER A 56 -1.35 -14.29 4.54
C SER A 56 -2.14 -13.00 4.66
N ASP A 57 -2.98 -12.96 5.69
CA ASP A 57 -3.80 -11.83 6.04
C ASP A 57 -3.18 -11.02 7.18
N GLY A 58 -3.48 -9.72 7.23
CA GLY A 58 -3.17 -8.92 8.41
C GLY A 58 -4.00 -9.39 9.60
N ILE A 59 -5.31 -9.51 9.42
CA ILE A 59 -6.26 -10.01 10.41
C ILE A 59 -7.22 -10.98 9.71
N ASP A 60 -7.29 -12.24 10.15
CA ASP A 60 -8.35 -13.18 9.76
C ASP A 60 -9.37 -13.32 10.90
N ILE A 61 -10.64 -13.13 10.56
CA ILE A 61 -11.79 -13.35 11.43
C ILE A 61 -12.54 -14.56 10.88
N GLY A 62 -12.15 -15.71 11.41
CA GLY A 62 -12.65 -17.03 11.06
C GLY A 62 -13.80 -17.52 11.96
N GLU A 63 -14.26 -18.71 11.62
CA GLU A 63 -15.35 -19.51 12.22
C GLU A 63 -16.29 -18.81 13.22
N GLN A 64 -17.47 -18.35 12.79
CA GLN A 64 -18.57 -17.91 13.68
C GLN A 64 -18.18 -16.85 14.74
N ALA A 65 -17.13 -16.07 14.48
CA ALA A 65 -16.74 -14.97 15.35
C ALA A 65 -17.77 -13.84 15.29
N SER A 66 -18.15 -13.29 16.44
CA SER A 66 -19.22 -12.28 16.52
C SER A 66 -18.91 -11.22 17.57
N ASP A 67 -19.50 -10.03 17.40
CA ASP A 67 -19.24 -8.88 18.28
C ASP A 67 -17.73 -8.54 18.31
N ILE A 68 -17.09 -8.60 17.13
CA ILE A 68 -15.68 -8.27 16.96
C ILE A 68 -15.53 -6.79 16.63
N LEU A 69 -14.63 -6.10 17.33
CA LEU A 69 -14.24 -4.71 17.05
C LEU A 69 -12.78 -4.68 16.58
N ILE A 70 -12.56 -4.17 15.36
CA ILE A 70 -11.24 -3.92 14.79
C ILE A 70 -11.10 -2.41 14.65
N LYS A 71 -10.23 -1.78 15.43
CA LYS A 71 -10.23 -0.32 15.56
C LYS A 71 -8.84 0.30 15.64
N ASP A 72 -8.65 1.46 15.02
CA ASP A 72 -7.42 2.27 15.13
C ASP A 72 -6.15 1.53 14.67
N ASN A 73 -6.25 0.45 13.87
CA ASN A 73 -5.08 -0.29 13.40
C ASN A 73 -4.49 0.33 12.13
N PHE A 74 -3.17 0.26 12.03
CA PHE A 74 -2.44 0.50 10.79
C PHE A 74 -2.01 -0.85 10.21
N ILE A 75 -2.63 -1.25 9.11
CA ILE A 75 -2.41 -2.53 8.44
C ILE A 75 -1.82 -2.24 7.07
N SER A 76 -0.65 -2.81 6.78
CA SER A 76 0.03 -2.53 5.52
C SER A 76 0.71 -3.75 4.94
N ASN A 77 0.89 -3.76 3.62
CA ASN A 77 1.78 -4.72 2.95
C ASN A 77 1.40 -6.19 3.22
N CYS A 78 0.10 -6.50 3.13
CA CYS A 78 -0.42 -7.87 3.24
C CYS A 78 -0.79 -8.37 1.84
N ASN A 79 -0.10 -9.40 1.35
CA ASN A 79 -0.24 -9.88 -0.02
C ASN A 79 -1.64 -10.43 -0.31
N ASP A 80 -2.27 -11.15 0.63
CA ASP A 80 -3.65 -11.59 0.43
C ASP A 80 -4.67 -10.54 0.87
N LYS A 81 -5.02 -10.45 2.16
CA LYS A 81 -5.94 -9.42 2.67
C LYS A 81 -5.38 -8.62 3.84
N GLY A 82 -5.75 -7.35 3.94
CA GLY A 82 -5.51 -6.58 5.17
C GLY A 82 -6.36 -7.13 6.31
N ILE A 83 -7.66 -7.26 6.07
CA ILE A 83 -8.62 -7.92 6.98
C ILE A 83 -9.45 -8.90 6.17
N SER A 84 -9.71 -10.08 6.71
CA SER A 84 -10.65 -11.01 6.13
C SER A 84 -11.68 -11.49 7.13
N ILE A 85 -12.93 -11.61 6.64
CA ILE A 85 -14.08 -12.04 7.42
C ILE A 85 -14.76 -13.14 6.62
N GLY A 86 -14.86 -14.34 7.19
CA GLY A 86 -15.48 -15.48 6.53
C GLY A 86 -16.29 -16.33 7.49
N GLN A 87 -16.80 -17.46 7.00
CA GLN A 87 -17.33 -18.53 7.85
C GLN A 87 -18.40 -18.07 8.87
N ALA A 88 -19.34 -17.23 8.40
CA ALA A 88 -20.43 -16.67 9.20
C ALA A 88 -19.97 -15.77 10.37
N SER A 89 -18.84 -15.09 10.18
CA SER A 89 -18.30 -14.15 11.16
C SER A 89 -18.69 -12.69 10.89
N SER A 90 -18.66 -11.85 11.92
CA SER A 90 -18.99 -10.43 11.77
C SER A 90 -18.08 -9.52 12.59
N ALA A 91 -17.77 -8.35 12.02
CA ALA A 91 -16.96 -7.34 12.69
C ALA A 91 -17.44 -5.91 12.41
N ILE A 92 -17.23 -5.04 13.40
CA ILE A 92 -17.25 -3.59 13.25
C ILE A 92 -15.79 -3.14 13.09
N ILE A 93 -15.52 -2.39 12.03
CA ILE A 93 -14.18 -1.97 11.60
C ILE A 93 -14.16 -0.46 11.57
N GLU A 94 -13.53 0.17 12.56
CA GLU A 94 -13.57 1.63 12.77
C GLU A 94 -12.18 2.25 12.70
N ASN A 95 -12.03 3.35 11.98
CA ASN A 95 -10.83 4.17 12.04
C ASN A 95 -9.53 3.40 11.75
N ASN A 96 -9.57 2.42 10.85
CA ASN A 96 -8.37 1.68 10.44
C ASN A 96 -7.78 2.31 9.17
N ILE A 97 -6.47 2.19 9.03
CA ILE A 97 -5.74 2.56 7.82
C ILE A 97 -5.17 1.28 7.19
N ILE A 98 -5.56 1.00 5.95
CA ILE A 98 -5.22 -0.23 5.25
C ILE A 98 -4.51 0.10 3.93
N VAL A 99 -3.23 -0.25 3.86
CA VAL A 99 -2.30 0.23 2.82
C VAL A 99 -1.66 -0.91 2.05
N ASN A 100 -1.64 -0.82 0.72
CA ASN A 100 -0.86 -1.72 -0.15
C ASN A 100 -1.09 -3.21 0.18
N CYS A 101 -2.36 -3.59 0.34
CA CYS A 101 -2.78 -4.98 0.49
C CYS A 101 -3.37 -5.52 -0.82
N GLY A 102 -3.36 -6.83 -1.02
CA GLY A 102 -4.03 -7.46 -2.17
C GLY A 102 -5.53 -7.13 -2.19
N THR A 103 -6.22 -7.43 -1.10
CA THR A 103 -7.53 -6.85 -0.81
C THR A 103 -7.47 -6.14 0.54
N GLY A 104 -7.93 -4.90 0.64
CA GLY A 104 -7.97 -4.21 1.93
C GLY A 104 -8.83 -4.97 2.95
N ILE A 105 -10.11 -5.19 2.61
CA ILE A 105 -11.04 -6.00 3.40
C ILE A 105 -11.83 -6.97 2.51
N ALA A 106 -11.78 -8.27 2.80
CA ALA A 106 -12.57 -9.29 2.12
C ALA A 106 -13.64 -9.90 3.04
N ILE A 107 -14.89 -9.89 2.61
CA ILE A 107 -16.03 -10.48 3.34
C ILE A 107 -16.62 -11.61 2.49
N LYS A 108 -16.54 -12.83 3.02
CA LYS A 108 -16.66 -14.08 2.26
C LYS A 108 -17.82 -14.92 2.79
N ASP A 109 -18.65 -15.44 1.90
CA ASP A 109 -19.72 -16.40 2.21
C ASP A 109 -20.91 -15.85 3.03
N THR A 110 -22.00 -16.61 3.06
CA THR A 110 -23.26 -16.25 3.75
C THR A 110 -23.06 -16.04 5.24
N LEU A 111 -23.82 -15.08 5.79
CA LEU A 111 -23.78 -14.61 7.19
C LEU A 111 -22.51 -13.86 7.58
N SER A 112 -21.52 -13.76 6.69
CA SER A 112 -20.36 -12.90 6.95
C SER A 112 -20.71 -11.43 6.72
N TYR A 113 -20.38 -10.58 7.68
CA TYR A 113 -20.76 -9.16 7.65
C TYR A 113 -19.66 -8.24 8.19
N GLY A 114 -19.40 -7.13 7.49
CA GLY A 114 -18.53 -6.06 7.96
C GLY A 114 -19.26 -4.72 7.98
N LYS A 115 -19.28 -4.04 9.13
CA LYS A 115 -19.61 -2.61 9.19
C LYS A 115 -18.30 -1.82 9.21
N ILE A 116 -18.02 -1.07 8.16
CA ILE A 116 -16.76 -0.34 7.98
C ILE A 116 -17.05 1.15 8.10
N GLU A 117 -16.38 1.81 9.02
CA GLU A 117 -16.66 3.21 9.36
C GLU A 117 -15.35 3.99 9.54
N SER A 118 -15.32 5.19 8.97
CA SER A 118 -14.21 6.13 9.12
C SER A 118 -12.83 5.52 8.81
N SER A 119 -12.74 4.58 7.86
CA SER A 119 -11.49 3.91 7.53
C SER A 119 -10.86 4.48 6.26
N THR A 120 -9.53 4.44 6.16
CA THR A 120 -8.78 4.92 5.00
C THR A 120 -8.08 3.76 4.31
N PHE A 121 -8.29 3.65 3.02
CA PHE A 121 -7.69 2.66 2.14
C PHE A 121 -6.77 3.37 1.15
N TYR A 122 -5.54 2.87 0.99
CA TYR A 122 -4.55 3.46 0.10
C TYR A 122 -3.73 2.40 -0.64
N ASP A 123 -3.58 2.54 -1.96
CA ASP A 123 -2.73 1.67 -2.81
C ASP A 123 -3.05 0.17 -2.73
N ASN A 124 -4.22 -0.25 -2.21
CA ASN A 124 -4.59 -1.66 -2.24
C ASN A 124 -4.91 -2.08 -3.67
N TYR A 125 -4.62 -3.34 -4.02
CA TYR A 125 -5.02 -3.84 -5.33
C TYR A 125 -6.54 -3.76 -5.50
N ARG A 126 -7.27 -4.09 -4.44
CA ARG A 126 -8.68 -3.76 -4.28
C ARG A 126 -8.96 -3.36 -2.84
N ASP A 127 -9.76 -2.33 -2.59
CA ASP A 127 -9.98 -1.90 -1.21
C ASP A 127 -10.97 -2.80 -0.47
N ILE A 128 -12.16 -3.07 -1.04
CA ILE A 128 -13.16 -3.96 -0.41
C ILE A 128 -13.66 -5.01 -1.41
N ALA A 129 -13.83 -6.26 -0.97
CA ALA A 129 -14.46 -7.30 -1.77
C ALA A 129 -15.51 -8.09 -0.97
N CYS A 130 -16.71 -8.25 -1.53
CA CYS A 130 -17.71 -9.19 -1.01
C CYS A 130 -18.03 -10.26 -2.05
N PHE A 131 -17.88 -11.53 -1.69
CA PHE A 131 -18.06 -12.64 -2.63
C PHE A 131 -18.36 -13.99 -1.95
N GLU A 132 -18.85 -14.95 -2.74
CA GLU A 132 -18.87 -16.37 -2.43
C GLU A 132 -17.47 -16.95 -2.65
N LYS A 133 -16.77 -17.31 -1.56
CA LYS A 133 -15.49 -18.03 -1.64
C LYS A 133 -15.72 -19.51 -1.86
N ASN A 134 -16.71 -20.06 -1.16
CA ASN A 134 -17.04 -21.48 -1.16
C ASN A 134 -18.34 -21.71 -1.93
N LYS A 135 -18.27 -22.39 -3.08
CA LYS A 135 -19.43 -22.62 -3.95
C LYS A 135 -20.64 -23.17 -3.18
N GLY A 136 -21.79 -22.52 -3.31
CA GLY A 136 -23.03 -22.86 -2.63
C GLY A 136 -23.13 -22.35 -1.20
N LYS A 137 -22.19 -21.52 -0.74
CA LYS A 137 -22.23 -20.86 0.57
C LYS A 137 -22.73 -19.42 0.49
N GLY A 138 -23.19 -18.93 -0.67
CA GLY A 138 -23.71 -17.57 -0.84
C GLY A 138 -22.65 -16.49 -0.61
N GLY A 139 -23.05 -15.22 -0.57
CA GLY A 139 -22.12 -14.09 -0.55
C GLY A 139 -22.03 -13.34 0.78
N GLY A 140 -20.90 -12.64 0.97
CA GLY A 140 -20.66 -11.74 2.10
C GLY A 140 -21.34 -10.37 1.93
N LYS A 141 -21.42 -9.61 3.02
CA LYS A 141 -22.07 -8.29 3.02
C LYS A 141 -21.26 -7.22 3.73
N ALA A 142 -21.27 -5.99 3.22
CA ALA A 142 -20.67 -4.85 3.89
C ALA A 142 -21.56 -3.60 3.86
N ASP A 143 -21.50 -2.82 4.93
CA ASP A 143 -21.95 -1.43 4.96
C ASP A 143 -20.74 -0.53 5.22
N VAL A 144 -20.51 0.42 4.32
CA VAL A 144 -19.34 1.31 4.37
C VAL A 144 -19.80 2.75 4.56
N LEU A 145 -19.31 3.39 5.61
CA LEU A 145 -19.64 4.76 5.97
C LEU A 145 -18.38 5.59 6.14
N ASN A 146 -18.46 6.87 5.75
CA ASN A 146 -17.45 7.87 6.08
C ASN A 146 -16.02 7.43 5.75
N SER A 147 -15.77 6.67 4.69
CA SER A 147 -14.45 6.08 4.40
C SER A 147 -13.77 6.67 3.17
N ILE A 148 -12.44 6.63 3.14
CA ILE A 148 -11.61 7.10 2.01
C ILE A 148 -11.04 5.91 1.24
N PHE A 149 -11.20 5.94 -0.09
CA PHE A 149 -10.65 4.97 -1.03
C PHE A 149 -9.70 5.66 -2.02
N TYR A 150 -8.41 5.67 -1.70
CA TYR A 150 -7.43 6.45 -2.43
C TYR A 150 -6.47 5.55 -3.23
N ASN A 151 -6.38 5.80 -4.53
CA ASN A 151 -5.44 5.13 -5.44
C ASN A 151 -5.52 3.59 -5.48
N SER A 152 -6.74 3.01 -5.45
CA SER A 152 -6.91 1.57 -5.66
C SER A 152 -6.33 1.14 -7.02
N ILE A 153 -5.61 0.01 -7.08
CA ILE A 153 -4.95 -0.40 -8.33
C ILE A 153 -5.97 -0.88 -9.37
N ASN A 154 -6.86 -1.81 -8.95
CA ASN A 154 -7.88 -2.40 -9.81
C ASN A 154 -9.21 -1.66 -9.67
N SER A 155 -9.72 -1.58 -8.44
CA SER A 155 -10.98 -0.91 -8.12
C SER A 155 -11.11 -0.69 -6.61
N ALA A 156 -11.91 0.29 -6.21
CA ALA A 156 -12.23 0.48 -4.79
C ALA A 156 -13.09 -0.67 -4.24
N PHE A 157 -13.86 -1.34 -5.10
CA PHE A 157 -14.66 -2.47 -4.65
C PHE A 157 -14.90 -3.55 -5.70
N TYR A 158 -15.27 -4.74 -5.22
CA TYR A 158 -15.85 -5.83 -5.98
C TYR A 158 -17.00 -6.47 -5.21
N VAL A 159 -18.08 -6.78 -5.91
CA VAL A 159 -19.24 -7.47 -5.36
C VAL A 159 -19.74 -8.47 -6.41
N ASP A 160 -19.91 -9.73 -6.03
CA ASP A 160 -20.51 -10.74 -6.91
C ASP A 160 -22.05 -10.72 -6.82
N SER A 161 -22.72 -11.58 -7.61
CA SER A 161 -24.19 -11.62 -7.67
C SER A 161 -24.88 -12.15 -6.40
N LEU A 162 -24.13 -12.72 -5.46
CA LEU A 162 -24.64 -13.32 -4.22
C LEU A 162 -24.38 -12.43 -3.00
N SER A 163 -23.65 -11.33 -3.21
CA SER A 163 -23.12 -10.44 -2.18
C SER A 163 -23.73 -9.05 -2.26
N SER A 164 -23.49 -8.21 -1.24
CA SER A 164 -23.94 -6.81 -1.26
C SER A 164 -22.95 -5.89 -0.56
N ILE A 165 -22.72 -4.71 -1.14
CA ILE A 165 -21.99 -3.62 -0.49
C ILE A 165 -22.82 -2.35 -0.60
N SER A 166 -22.97 -1.63 0.50
CA SER A 166 -23.52 -0.28 0.52
C SER A 166 -22.43 0.74 0.87
N PHE A 167 -22.51 1.94 0.29
CA PHE A 167 -21.59 3.05 0.56
C PHE A 167 -22.39 4.30 0.90
N ASN A 168 -22.00 4.99 1.97
CA ASN A 168 -22.57 6.27 2.36
C ASN A 168 -21.48 7.25 2.80
N ASN A 169 -21.60 8.51 2.37
CA ASN A 169 -20.70 9.61 2.72
C ASN A 169 -19.21 9.26 2.61
N SER A 170 -18.85 8.45 1.61
CA SER A 170 -17.49 7.99 1.37
C SER A 170 -16.94 8.64 0.11
N ILE A 171 -15.62 8.58 -0.05
CA ILE A 171 -14.89 9.25 -1.13
C ILE A 171 -14.00 8.24 -1.84
N SER A 172 -13.92 8.35 -3.16
CA SER A 172 -12.88 7.68 -3.92
C SER A 172 -12.34 8.59 -5.01
N ASN A 173 -11.06 8.44 -5.37
CA ASN A 173 -10.51 9.07 -6.57
C ASN A 173 -10.31 8.07 -7.73
N THR A 174 -10.55 6.78 -7.50
CA THR A 174 -10.30 5.72 -8.47
C THR A 174 -11.59 5.13 -9.04
N THR A 175 -12.59 4.85 -8.20
CA THR A 175 -13.86 4.25 -8.61
C THR A 175 -15.04 5.12 -8.18
N ASN A 176 -16.01 5.37 -9.07
CA ASN A 176 -17.24 6.06 -8.67
C ASN A 176 -18.09 5.14 -7.79
N LEU A 177 -18.24 5.47 -6.50
CA LEU A 177 -18.97 4.65 -5.54
C LEU A 177 -20.48 4.84 -5.70
N PRO A 178 -21.30 3.77 -5.71
CA PRO A 178 -22.75 3.89 -5.83
C PRO A 178 -23.36 4.58 -4.60
N GLY A 179 -24.44 5.33 -4.77
CA GLY A 179 -25.11 6.04 -3.68
C GLY A 179 -24.69 7.51 -3.54
N LYS A 180 -24.81 8.08 -2.33
CA LYS A 180 -24.47 9.48 -2.04
C LYS A 180 -23.00 9.59 -1.60
N ASN A 181 -22.10 9.41 -2.55
CA ASN A 181 -20.66 9.42 -2.33
C ASN A 181 -19.97 10.42 -3.26
N SER A 182 -18.75 10.80 -2.91
CA SER A 182 -17.96 11.77 -3.67
C SER A 182 -16.88 11.08 -4.49
N PHE A 183 -16.68 11.55 -5.72
CA PHE A 183 -15.60 11.11 -6.59
C PHE A 183 -14.56 12.23 -6.73
N CYS A 184 -13.56 12.26 -5.84
CA CYS A 184 -12.53 13.29 -5.81
C CYS A 184 -11.29 12.84 -5.01
N GLU A 185 -10.23 13.64 -5.13
CA GLU A 185 -9.04 13.53 -4.30
C GLU A 185 -9.37 13.80 -2.82
N PRO A 186 -8.76 13.07 -1.87
CA PRO A 186 -8.93 13.32 -0.44
C PRO A 186 -8.04 14.46 0.09
N ASP A 187 -7.07 14.92 -0.69
CA ASP A 187 -6.10 15.97 -0.33
C ASP A 187 -5.31 15.64 0.95
N PHE A 188 -4.72 14.45 1.01
CA PHE A 188 -3.78 14.08 2.07
C PHE A 188 -2.53 14.98 2.04
N LYS A 189 -1.87 15.12 3.21
CA LYS A 189 -0.61 15.84 3.33
C LYS A 189 0.52 15.15 2.56
N ASN A 190 0.73 13.86 2.80
CA ASN A 190 1.74 13.07 2.07
C ASN A 190 1.48 11.56 2.19
N ALA A 191 0.57 11.04 1.37
CA ALA A 191 0.19 9.63 1.39
C ALA A 191 1.35 8.70 0.97
N GLY A 192 2.25 9.16 0.09
CA GLY A 192 3.41 8.39 -0.37
C GLY A 192 4.40 7.98 0.73
N ILE A 193 4.30 8.59 1.92
CA ILE A 193 5.07 8.22 3.13
C ILE A 193 4.19 7.79 4.31
N ASN A 194 2.91 7.49 4.07
CA ASN A 194 1.88 7.16 5.08
C ASN A 194 1.47 8.34 6.02
N ASP A 195 1.54 9.59 5.56
CA ASP A 195 0.88 10.72 6.22
C ASP A 195 -0.50 10.95 5.60
N PHE A 196 -1.50 10.28 6.19
CA PHE A 196 -2.91 10.39 5.81
C PHE A 196 -3.63 11.52 6.54
N SER A 197 -2.90 12.44 7.17
CA SER A 197 -3.53 13.66 7.67
C SER A 197 -4.07 14.47 6.50
N ILE A 198 -5.29 14.99 6.69
CA ILE A 198 -6.01 15.72 5.65
C ILE A 198 -5.54 17.18 5.66
N LYS A 199 -5.36 17.78 4.47
CA LYS A 199 -5.04 19.21 4.32
C LYS A 199 -6.22 20.09 4.71
N ASP A 200 -5.93 21.30 5.18
CA ASP A 200 -6.95 22.32 5.42
C ASP A 200 -7.78 22.55 4.14
N LEU A 201 -9.10 22.73 4.29
CA LEU A 201 -10.07 22.92 3.20
C LEU A 201 -10.36 21.68 2.33
N SER A 202 -9.78 20.52 2.63
CA SER A 202 -10.20 19.27 2.02
C SER A 202 -11.69 19.01 2.25
N LYS A 203 -12.36 18.40 1.27
CA LYS A 203 -13.76 17.95 1.38
C LYS A 203 -13.96 16.86 2.43
N CYS A 204 -12.89 16.21 2.86
CA CYS A 204 -12.90 15.20 3.92
C CYS A 204 -13.00 15.84 5.32
N PHE A 205 -12.73 17.14 5.45
CA PHE A 205 -12.66 17.82 6.73
C PHE A 205 -14.07 18.13 7.27
N GLY A 206 -14.38 17.64 8.49
CA GLY A 206 -15.63 17.91 9.20
C GLY A 206 -16.91 17.52 8.44
N SER A 207 -16.81 16.56 7.53
CA SER A 207 -17.87 16.19 6.59
C SER A 207 -18.67 14.95 7.00
N ASP A 208 -18.39 14.34 8.16
CA ASP A 208 -19.30 13.35 8.72
C ASP A 208 -20.64 13.99 9.08
N ILE A 209 -21.69 13.53 8.38
CA ILE A 209 -23.07 14.04 8.47
C ILE A 209 -23.65 13.87 9.88
N ASP A 210 -23.13 12.92 10.67
CA ASP A 210 -23.68 12.58 11.98
C ASP A 210 -22.79 13.02 13.17
N SER A 211 -21.47 13.15 13.00
CA SER A 211 -20.54 13.41 14.11
C SER A 211 -19.71 14.70 14.02
N LYS A 212 -19.68 15.38 12.86
CA LYS A 212 -18.71 16.45 12.52
C LYS A 212 -17.24 16.01 12.53
N GLU A 213 -16.96 14.71 12.57
CA GLU A 213 -15.62 14.17 12.37
C GLU A 213 -15.25 14.16 10.88
N ASN A 214 -13.99 13.87 10.59
CA ASN A 214 -13.48 13.79 9.24
C ASN A 214 -13.93 12.47 8.58
N ILE A 215 -14.09 12.49 7.25
CA ILE A 215 -14.19 11.24 6.47
C ILE A 215 -12.82 10.55 6.50
N GLY A 216 -12.81 9.24 6.75
CA GLY A 216 -11.63 8.39 6.78
C GLY A 216 -10.82 8.48 8.06
N ALA A 217 -9.90 7.53 8.20
CA ALA A 217 -8.92 7.50 9.27
C ALA A 217 -7.77 8.42 8.92
N SER A 218 -7.42 9.32 9.83
CA SER A 218 -6.36 10.31 9.67
C SER A 218 -5.27 10.06 10.71
N LEU A 219 -4.27 9.26 10.36
CA LEU A 219 -3.07 9.04 11.18
C LEU A 219 -1.84 9.55 10.45
N ASN A 220 -0.92 10.12 11.21
CA ASN A 220 0.44 10.38 10.75
C ASN A 220 1.33 9.27 11.29
N VAL A 221 1.59 8.24 10.46
CA VAL A 221 2.53 7.16 10.81
C VAL A 221 3.94 7.64 10.45
N ASN A 222 4.43 8.71 11.08
CA ASN A 222 5.72 9.30 10.74
C ASN A 222 6.86 8.40 11.24
N HIS A 223 7.36 7.55 10.35
CA HIS A 223 8.66 6.94 10.51
C HIS A 223 9.65 7.81 9.71
N ASN A 224 10.79 8.18 10.31
CA ASN A 224 11.83 9.03 9.69
C ASN A 224 12.13 8.61 8.24
N LYS A 225 11.64 9.34 7.25
CA LYS A 225 11.68 8.93 5.83
C LYS A 225 12.18 10.04 4.93
N TYR A 226 13.43 10.42 5.16
CA TYR A 226 14.11 11.39 4.30
C TYR A 226 14.68 10.78 3.02
N VAL A 227 14.38 9.51 2.72
CA VAL A 227 14.72 8.88 1.44
C VAL A 227 13.45 8.68 0.64
N ILE A 228 13.46 9.13 -0.61
CA ILE A 228 12.33 9.05 -1.55
C ILE A 228 12.77 8.48 -2.88
N ILE A 229 11.87 7.82 -3.61
CA ILE A 229 12.13 7.47 -5.01
C ILE A 229 12.03 8.77 -5.83
N ASN A 230 13.14 9.14 -6.45
CA ASN A 230 13.34 10.45 -7.07
C ASN A 230 13.23 10.42 -8.60
N GLU A 231 13.65 9.33 -9.23
CA GLU A 231 13.64 9.19 -10.68
C GLU A 231 13.50 7.72 -11.06
N ILE A 232 12.72 7.46 -12.12
CA ILE A 232 12.39 6.12 -12.58
C ILE A 232 12.70 6.03 -14.07
N LYS A 233 13.58 5.09 -14.41
CA LYS A 233 13.73 4.58 -15.76
C LYS A 233 13.04 3.24 -15.89
N TYR A 234 11.97 3.23 -16.66
CA TYR A 234 11.40 2.02 -17.22
C TYR A 234 11.90 1.86 -18.67
N GLY A 235 12.13 0.61 -19.04
CA GLY A 235 12.53 0.19 -20.38
C GLY A 235 11.47 -0.68 -21.02
N ASP A 236 11.84 -1.31 -22.14
CA ASP A 236 10.96 -2.29 -22.77
C ASP A 236 10.80 -3.51 -21.84
N ALA A 237 9.61 -3.66 -21.25
CA ALA A 237 9.26 -4.75 -20.34
C ALA A 237 9.46 -6.16 -20.95
N LYS A 238 9.55 -6.27 -22.29
CA LYS A 238 9.84 -7.52 -23.00
C LYS A 238 11.34 -7.82 -23.14
N SER A 239 12.21 -6.86 -22.82
CA SER A 239 13.66 -7.01 -22.87
C SER A 239 14.22 -7.44 -21.51
N LYS A 240 15.07 -8.48 -21.49
CA LYS A 240 15.91 -8.80 -20.32
C LYS A 240 16.98 -7.73 -20.05
N ASN A 241 17.23 -6.85 -21.02
CA ASN A 241 18.13 -5.71 -20.93
C ASN A 241 17.31 -4.41 -20.98
N SER A 242 16.24 -4.34 -20.21
CA SER A 242 15.34 -3.18 -20.13
C SER A 242 16.06 -1.90 -19.67
N GLN A 243 17.26 -2.00 -19.07
CA GLN A 243 18.02 -0.86 -18.53
C GLN A 243 17.20 -0.12 -17.47
N ASN A 244 16.34 -0.84 -16.75
CA ASN A 244 15.52 -0.28 -15.69
C ASN A 244 16.40 0.14 -14.54
N TRP A 245 16.07 1.29 -13.96
CA TRP A 245 16.65 1.72 -12.70
C TRP A 245 15.72 2.67 -11.99
N VAL A 246 15.87 2.71 -10.67
CA VAL A 246 15.25 3.71 -9.80
C VAL A 246 16.34 4.43 -9.06
N GLU A 247 16.16 5.74 -8.88
CA GLU A 247 17.03 6.55 -8.06
C GLU A 247 16.32 6.88 -6.75
N LEU A 248 17.07 6.74 -5.66
CA LEU A 248 16.71 7.20 -4.35
C LEU A 248 17.40 8.54 -4.07
N TYR A 249 16.68 9.47 -3.46
CA TYR A 249 17.23 10.75 -3.01
C TYR A 249 17.09 10.88 -1.50
N ASN A 250 18.20 11.18 -0.82
CA ASN A 250 18.18 11.55 0.59
C ASN A 250 18.05 13.07 0.73
N TYR A 251 16.86 13.54 1.07
CA TYR A 251 16.56 14.96 1.25
C TYR A 251 16.74 15.47 2.69
N SER A 252 17.41 14.69 3.56
CA SER A 252 17.80 15.14 4.91
C SER A 252 19.18 15.76 4.98
N GLU A 253 19.47 16.30 6.16
CA GLU A 253 20.78 16.78 6.60
C GLU A 253 21.67 15.64 7.16
N ASP A 254 21.16 14.41 7.26
CA ASP A 254 21.85 13.26 7.86
C ASP A 254 22.26 12.22 6.82
N THR A 255 23.33 11.46 7.11
CA THR A 255 23.66 10.27 6.30
C THR A 255 22.74 9.11 6.70
N ILE A 256 22.08 8.50 5.72
CA ILE A 256 21.13 7.41 5.95
C ILE A 256 21.75 6.07 5.55
N ASN A 257 21.75 5.13 6.48
CA ASN A 257 22.11 3.74 6.20
C ASN A 257 20.90 3.02 5.59
N ILE A 258 21.03 2.60 4.33
CA ILE A 258 20.00 1.86 3.60
C ILE A 258 20.39 0.38 3.40
N SER A 259 21.35 -0.12 4.16
CA SER A 259 21.74 -1.54 4.16
C SER A 259 20.55 -2.42 4.55
N GLY A 260 20.30 -3.48 3.79
CA GLY A 260 19.18 -4.39 4.02
C GLY A 260 17.81 -3.82 3.68
N TRP A 261 17.72 -2.58 3.17
CA TRP A 261 16.46 -2.05 2.63
C TRP A 261 15.97 -2.92 1.48
N ILE A 262 14.66 -2.91 1.26
CA ILE A 262 14.01 -3.81 0.31
C ILE A 262 13.29 -2.98 -0.75
N PHE A 263 13.64 -3.21 -2.00
CA PHE A 263 12.95 -2.64 -3.16
C PHE A 263 12.08 -3.70 -3.83
N LYS A 264 10.81 -3.36 -4.06
CA LYS A 264 9.80 -4.22 -4.69
C LYS A 264 9.02 -3.45 -5.75
N ASP A 265 8.61 -4.14 -6.81
CA ASP A 265 7.56 -3.70 -7.73
C ASP A 265 6.18 -4.09 -7.15
N MET A 266 5.11 -4.06 -7.95
CA MET A 266 3.78 -4.50 -7.50
C MET A 266 3.67 -6.01 -7.19
N ASN A 267 4.65 -6.83 -7.59
CA ASN A 267 4.59 -8.30 -7.49
C ASN A 267 5.42 -8.82 -6.32
N ASP A 268 4.75 -9.30 -5.28
CA ASP A 268 5.41 -9.79 -4.06
C ASP A 268 6.24 -11.08 -4.21
N LYS A 269 6.25 -11.72 -5.39
CA LYS A 269 7.11 -12.88 -5.66
C LYS A 269 8.60 -12.54 -5.80
N LYS A 270 8.94 -11.28 -6.06
CA LYS A 270 10.30 -10.83 -6.26
C LYS A 270 10.58 -9.61 -5.39
N SER A 271 11.83 -9.51 -4.94
CA SER A 271 12.31 -8.34 -4.19
C SER A 271 13.82 -8.23 -4.37
N TYR A 272 14.32 -7.01 -4.20
CA TYR A 272 15.73 -6.72 -4.17
C TYR A 272 16.12 -6.20 -2.78
N VAL A 273 16.93 -6.97 -2.07
CA VAL A 273 17.50 -6.55 -0.78
C VAL A 273 18.83 -5.87 -1.03
N LEU A 274 18.96 -4.62 -0.57
CA LEU A 274 20.19 -3.85 -0.72
C LEU A 274 21.32 -4.52 0.09
N PRO A 275 22.54 -4.59 -0.48
CA PRO A 275 23.67 -5.21 0.22
C PRO A 275 24.06 -4.42 1.47
N GLU A 276 24.94 -5.01 2.27
CA GLU A 276 25.52 -4.35 3.44
C GLU A 276 26.43 -3.17 3.04
N ASN A 277 26.58 -2.22 3.98
CA ASN A 277 27.42 -1.02 3.86
C ASN A 277 26.96 -0.04 2.77
N VAL A 278 25.65 0.11 2.59
CA VAL A 278 25.07 1.09 1.67
C VAL A 278 24.57 2.31 2.44
N TYR A 279 25.05 3.48 2.05
CA TYR A 279 24.72 4.75 2.69
C TYR A 279 24.41 5.82 1.62
N ILE A 280 23.42 6.67 1.89
CA ILE A 280 23.18 7.89 1.12
C ILE A 280 23.56 9.09 1.98
N LYS A 281 24.47 9.93 1.50
CA LYS A 281 24.86 11.18 2.17
C LYS A 281 23.71 12.21 2.15
N PRO A 282 23.78 13.28 2.96
CA PRO A 282 22.86 14.39 2.86
C PRO A 282 22.81 14.94 1.43
N GLU A 283 21.60 15.18 0.93
CA GLU A 283 21.34 15.71 -0.42
C GLU A 283 21.99 14.90 -1.58
N ASP A 284 22.31 13.63 -1.33
CA ASP A 284 22.93 12.74 -2.32
C ASP A 284 21.93 11.72 -2.89
N TYR A 285 22.33 11.09 -3.98
CA TYR A 285 21.50 10.19 -4.78
C TYR A 285 22.10 8.79 -4.83
N PHE A 286 21.24 7.79 -4.95
CA PHE A 286 21.64 6.39 -4.98
C PHE A 286 20.80 5.57 -5.95
N VAL A 287 21.44 4.86 -6.89
CA VAL A 287 20.72 4.15 -7.94
C VAL A 287 20.63 2.65 -7.66
N ILE A 288 19.44 2.08 -7.87
CA ILE A 288 19.20 0.64 -7.89
C ILE A 288 18.86 0.27 -9.34
N CYS A 289 19.68 -0.56 -10.00
CA CYS A 289 19.56 -0.87 -11.43
C CYS A 289 19.36 -2.37 -11.70
N ASN A 290 18.69 -2.73 -12.81
CA ASN A 290 18.39 -4.13 -13.13
C ASN A 290 19.59 -4.87 -13.76
N ASN A 291 20.58 -4.12 -14.25
CA ASN A 291 21.79 -4.66 -14.89
C ASN A 291 22.96 -3.69 -14.66
N ILE A 292 23.85 -4.06 -13.74
CA ILE A 292 25.01 -3.23 -13.37
C ILE A 292 25.93 -2.96 -14.56
N LYS A 293 26.19 -3.98 -15.39
CA LYS A 293 27.14 -3.86 -16.51
C LYS A 293 26.67 -2.84 -17.54
N GLU A 294 25.40 -2.90 -17.92
CA GLU A 294 24.79 -1.94 -18.86
C GLU A 294 24.63 -0.55 -18.23
N PHE A 295 24.24 -0.48 -16.95
CA PHE A 295 24.16 0.81 -16.24
C PHE A 295 25.52 1.51 -16.20
N GLN A 296 26.59 0.79 -15.82
CA GLN A 296 27.94 1.34 -15.77
C GLN A 296 28.47 1.76 -17.15
N LYS A 297 28.10 1.04 -18.21
CA LYS A 297 28.46 1.40 -19.59
C LYS A 297 27.79 2.72 -20.02
N ASN A 298 26.54 2.94 -19.63
CA ASN A 298 25.80 4.16 -19.96
C ASN A 298 26.16 5.34 -19.04
N PHE A 299 26.53 5.07 -17.78
CA PHE A 299 26.79 6.08 -16.75
C PHE A 299 28.12 5.83 -16.01
N PRO A 300 29.28 5.86 -16.70
CA PRO A 300 30.58 5.45 -16.13
C PRO A 300 31.08 6.32 -14.96
N ALA A 301 30.58 7.56 -14.88
CA ALA A 301 30.92 8.52 -13.84
C ALA A 301 30.19 8.25 -12.51
N ILE A 302 29.06 7.55 -12.53
CA ILE A 302 28.25 7.28 -11.33
C ILE A 302 28.89 6.14 -10.55
N LYS A 303 28.99 6.29 -9.23
CA LYS A 303 29.60 5.30 -8.31
C LYS A 303 28.64 4.83 -7.22
N ASN A 304 27.62 5.63 -6.91
CA ASN A 304 26.60 5.33 -5.90
C ASN A 304 25.48 4.50 -6.54
N TYR A 305 25.76 3.24 -6.85
CA TYR A 305 24.75 2.33 -7.37
C TYR A 305 24.94 0.91 -6.88
N VAL A 306 23.82 0.18 -6.85
CA VAL A 306 23.73 -1.28 -6.71
C VAL A 306 22.78 -1.78 -7.78
N GLY A 307 22.62 -3.10 -7.88
CA GLY A 307 21.68 -3.62 -8.84
C GLY A 307 21.75 -5.12 -9.07
N ASP A 308 21.41 -5.46 -10.30
CA ASP A 308 21.06 -6.80 -10.76
C ASP A 308 19.75 -7.31 -10.11
N PHE A 309 18.80 -6.41 -9.83
CA PHE A 309 17.44 -6.81 -9.50
C PHE A 309 16.78 -7.53 -10.68
N ASP A 310 15.97 -8.55 -10.39
CA ASP A 310 15.58 -9.57 -11.38
C ASP A 310 14.12 -9.43 -11.87
N PHE A 311 13.52 -8.26 -11.68
CA PHE A 311 12.18 -7.90 -12.16
C PHE A 311 12.22 -6.68 -13.10
N ASN A 312 11.10 -6.37 -13.74
CA ASN A 312 10.97 -5.28 -14.69
C ASN A 312 10.02 -4.21 -14.15
N LEU A 313 10.26 -2.95 -14.49
CA LEU A 313 9.38 -1.83 -14.15
C LEU A 313 8.52 -1.52 -15.38
N ASN A 314 7.21 -1.56 -15.22
CA ASN A 314 6.29 -1.18 -16.28
C ASN A 314 6.12 0.34 -16.36
N ASN A 315 5.75 0.87 -17.52
CA ASN A 315 5.46 2.30 -17.68
C ASN A 315 3.99 2.65 -17.39
N ASP A 316 3.16 1.65 -17.11
CA ASP A 316 1.73 1.81 -16.83
C ASP A 316 1.26 0.80 -15.78
N ASN A 317 0.34 1.24 -14.92
CA ASN A 317 -0.25 0.47 -13.82
C ASN A 317 0.77 -0.31 -12.97
N GLU A 318 1.81 0.37 -12.51
CA GLU A 318 2.89 -0.21 -11.69
C GLU A 318 2.91 0.42 -10.29
N ILE A 319 3.43 -0.31 -9.30
CA ILE A 319 3.72 0.23 -7.97
C ILE A 319 5.19 0.03 -7.65
N LEU A 320 5.85 1.07 -7.15
CA LEU A 320 7.15 0.94 -6.52
C LEU A 320 7.01 1.03 -5.02
N ARG A 321 7.73 0.14 -4.32
CA ARG A 321 7.69 0.04 -2.87
C ARG A 321 9.11 -0.08 -2.36
N LEU A 322 9.49 0.86 -1.50
CA LEU A 322 10.75 0.86 -0.77
C LEU A 322 10.44 0.59 0.69
N PHE A 323 11.17 -0.32 1.32
CA PHE A 323 11.06 -0.66 2.74
C PHE A 323 12.42 -0.54 3.40
N ASP A 324 12.44 -0.25 4.70
CA ASP A 324 13.65 -0.46 5.49
C ASP A 324 13.86 -1.96 5.79
N LYS A 325 14.96 -2.28 6.47
CA LYS A 325 15.32 -3.67 6.80
C LYS A 325 14.37 -4.33 7.82
N GLU A 326 13.53 -3.55 8.49
CA GLU A 326 12.47 -4.00 9.40
C GLU A 326 11.08 -4.02 8.74
N TYR A 327 11.01 -3.91 7.40
CA TYR A 327 9.78 -3.91 6.59
C TYR A 327 8.83 -2.72 6.80
N ASN A 328 9.30 -1.58 7.32
CA ASN A 328 8.42 -0.47 7.71
C ASN A 328 7.84 0.40 6.58
N LEU A 329 7.94 0.07 5.29
CA LEU A 329 7.74 1.04 4.19
C LEU A 329 8.64 2.28 4.35
N VAL A 330 9.09 2.88 3.27
CA VAL A 330 9.85 4.13 3.23
C VAL A 330 9.18 5.05 2.24
N ASN A 331 8.85 4.52 1.07
CA ASN A 331 8.10 5.22 0.05
C ASN A 331 7.30 4.23 -0.78
N SER A 332 6.05 4.57 -1.12
CA SER A 332 5.20 3.78 -2.01
C SER A 332 4.26 4.67 -2.79
N PHE A 333 4.10 4.35 -4.07
CA PHE A 333 3.07 4.96 -4.92
C PHE A 333 2.81 4.10 -6.15
N ALA A 334 1.56 4.10 -6.59
CA ALA A 334 1.20 3.62 -7.93
C ALA A 334 1.38 4.72 -8.97
N TYR A 335 1.92 4.39 -10.14
CA TYR A 335 2.06 5.29 -11.28
C TYR A 335 1.50 4.66 -12.57
N LYS A 336 1.06 5.53 -13.49
CA LYS A 336 0.31 5.14 -14.70
C LYS A 336 0.79 5.96 -15.89
N ASN A 337 0.61 5.45 -17.10
CA ASN A 337 0.82 6.20 -18.33
C ASN A 337 -0.42 7.06 -18.66
N LYS A 338 -0.81 7.92 -17.71
CA LYS A 338 -2.04 8.71 -17.77
C LYS A 338 -1.96 9.92 -16.85
N SER A 339 -2.45 11.07 -17.34
CA SER A 339 -2.61 12.29 -16.55
C SER A 339 -3.31 12.02 -15.21
N PRO A 340 -2.82 12.58 -14.08
CA PRO A 340 -1.82 13.64 -13.99
C PRO A 340 -0.35 13.17 -14.11
N TRP A 341 -0.09 11.87 -14.16
CA TRP A 341 1.26 11.35 -14.41
C TRP A 341 1.72 11.65 -15.85
N PRO A 342 3.05 11.70 -16.10
CA PRO A 342 3.58 11.89 -17.45
C PRO A 342 3.03 10.86 -18.44
N ILE A 343 2.46 11.34 -19.55
CA ILE A 343 1.92 10.50 -20.64
C ILE A 343 3.00 10.34 -21.71
N GLU A 344 3.48 9.11 -21.91
CA GLU A 344 4.48 8.79 -22.91
C GLU A 344 3.85 8.76 -24.32
N ASP A 345 3.85 9.89 -25.02
CA ASP A 345 3.29 9.99 -26.38
C ASP A 345 4.31 9.72 -27.51
N ALA A 346 5.62 9.74 -27.27
CA ALA A 346 6.65 9.36 -28.28
C ALA A 346 8.12 9.39 -27.84
N VAL A 347 8.48 9.99 -26.69
CA VAL A 347 9.90 10.30 -26.39
C VAL A 347 10.61 9.14 -25.69
N LYS A 348 10.82 8.06 -26.45
CA LYS A 348 11.50 6.84 -25.98
C LYS A 348 12.81 7.15 -25.25
N GLY A 349 12.98 6.55 -24.09
CA GLY A 349 14.25 6.52 -23.35
C GLY A 349 14.44 7.65 -22.34
N LYS A 350 13.50 8.61 -22.24
CA LYS A 350 13.40 9.49 -21.08
C LYS A 350 12.95 8.72 -19.83
N THR A 351 13.17 9.34 -18.69
CA THR A 351 12.73 8.89 -17.37
C THR A 351 11.58 9.76 -16.90
N ILE A 352 10.82 9.29 -15.92
CA ILE A 352 9.98 10.17 -15.11
C ILE A 352 10.74 10.54 -13.84
N GLU A 353 10.69 11.82 -13.48
CA GLU A 353 11.47 12.41 -12.41
C GLU A 353 10.56 13.25 -11.51
N LEU A 354 10.81 13.18 -10.20
CA LEU A 354 10.05 13.87 -9.17
C LEU A 354 10.34 15.39 -9.23
N ILE A 355 9.31 16.22 -9.11
CA ILE A 355 9.44 17.68 -9.21
C ILE A 355 9.91 18.27 -7.88
N ASN A 356 9.26 17.89 -6.77
CA ASN A 356 9.63 18.33 -5.43
C ASN A 356 9.65 17.13 -4.46
N PRO A 357 10.83 16.77 -3.92
CA PRO A 357 10.97 15.64 -2.99
C PRO A 357 10.33 15.87 -1.61
N LYS A 358 9.90 17.10 -1.30
CA LYS A 358 9.17 17.44 -0.07
C LYS A 358 7.65 17.36 -0.22
N GLU A 359 7.16 17.18 -1.45
CA GLU A 359 5.74 17.00 -1.76
C GLU A 359 5.41 15.52 -1.93
N ASP A 360 4.13 15.19 -1.91
CA ASP A 360 3.65 13.81 -2.00
C ASP A 360 4.03 13.15 -3.33
N SER A 361 4.76 12.03 -3.26
CA SER A 361 5.15 11.25 -4.44
C SER A 361 3.99 10.47 -5.05
N SER A 362 2.87 10.28 -4.33
CA SER A 362 1.68 9.61 -4.90
C SER A 362 0.91 10.50 -5.87
N GLN A 363 1.21 11.79 -5.88
CA GLN A 363 0.55 12.77 -6.73
C GLN A 363 1.24 12.81 -8.08
N GLY A 364 0.61 12.29 -9.13
CA GLY A 364 1.18 12.29 -10.48
C GLY A 364 1.56 13.68 -11.01
N SER A 365 0.91 14.75 -10.50
CA SER A 365 1.25 16.14 -10.80
C SER A 365 2.61 16.60 -10.26
N ASN A 366 3.18 15.85 -9.31
CA ASN A 366 4.53 16.03 -8.79
C ASN A 366 5.59 15.26 -9.60
N TRP A 367 5.22 14.74 -10.79
CA TRP A 367 6.13 14.01 -11.67
C TRP A 367 6.14 14.63 -13.07
N LYS A 368 7.31 14.64 -13.71
CA LYS A 368 7.51 15.11 -15.08
C LYS A 368 8.47 14.20 -15.83
N PHE A 369 8.56 14.35 -17.15
CA PHE A 369 9.65 13.73 -17.91
C PHE A 369 10.95 14.50 -17.71
N SER A 370 12.07 13.78 -17.62
CA SER A 370 13.39 14.39 -17.72
C SER A 370 13.62 15.12 -19.04
N LYS A 371 14.45 16.15 -19.03
CA LYS A 371 14.81 16.91 -20.24
C LYS A 371 15.63 16.07 -21.22
N GLN A 372 16.50 15.21 -20.70
CA GLN A 372 17.46 14.41 -21.48
C GLN A 372 17.10 12.93 -21.54
N ILE A 373 17.46 12.27 -22.65
CA ILE A 373 17.33 10.81 -22.77
C ILE A 373 18.29 10.16 -21.76
N GLY A 374 17.79 9.15 -21.07
CA GLY A 374 18.55 8.45 -20.04
C GLY A 374 18.47 9.09 -18.65
N GLY A 375 17.79 10.23 -18.49
CA GLY A 375 17.56 10.82 -17.16
C GLY A 375 18.79 11.50 -16.55
N THR A 376 18.72 11.78 -15.26
CA THR A 376 19.75 12.50 -14.48
C THR A 376 20.37 11.69 -13.35
N PRO A 377 20.71 10.39 -13.53
CA PRO A 377 21.15 9.56 -12.41
C PRO A 377 22.40 10.14 -11.73
N GLY A 378 22.38 10.18 -10.40
CA GLY A 378 23.39 10.75 -9.53
C GLY A 378 23.37 12.29 -9.45
N LYS A 379 22.32 12.97 -9.92
CA LYS A 379 22.22 14.44 -10.00
C LYS A 379 20.79 14.91 -9.77
N SER A 380 20.65 16.22 -9.54
CA SER A 380 19.33 16.86 -9.45
C SER A 380 18.54 16.73 -10.75
N ASN A 381 17.23 16.46 -10.58
CA ASN A 381 16.23 16.40 -11.65
C ASN A 381 16.17 17.70 -12.46
N SER A 382 15.81 17.57 -13.73
CA SER A 382 16.15 18.55 -14.79
C SER A 382 15.26 19.77 -14.97
#